data_AF-A0A517P031-F1
#
_entry.id   AF-A0A517P031-F1
#
_cell.length_a   1.000
_cell.length_b   1.000
_cell.length_c   1.000
_cell.angle_alpha   90.00
_cell.angle_beta   90.00
_cell.angle_gamma   90.00
#
_symmetry.space_group_name_H-M   'P 1'
#
loop_
_entity.id
_entity.type
_entity.pdbx_description
1 polymer ?
#
loop_
_entity_poly.entity_id
_entity_poly.type
_entity_poly.pdbx_seq_one_letter_code
_entity_poly.pdbx_strand_id
1 'polypeptide(L)'
;MSSQTNCPADEPKQMGFFERYLTIWVALCIIIGILLGKIAPGFAKSLDAMAIHVNGAPVISIPIAICLFFMMYPIMVKIDFGEVVRAGRSVRPVLLTLFINWAIKPFTMYVIASFFLGTLFLGFIGADAVDYVKAPLGSDIEIGATYGAGEAVLVDGVKMLKVPLWRSYLAGCILLGIAPCTAMVLVWGYLSKGNDGHTLVMVAINSLTMLVLYGVLGGFLLGVGQLPVPWQALLLSIVVYVALPLVAGYLSRRWLIAAKGEVWFREKFLHVLTPVTIAALLVTLVLLFSFKGETIVANPLTILWIAIPLTIQTIAIFALGYAASKAFGFTYETAAPTAMIGASNHFEVAIATATMLYGLSSGAALATVVGVLIEVPLMLMLVKFCLRTQHWFVSESHSASEIPAET
;
A
#
# COMPACT_ATOMS: atom_id res chain seq x y z
N MET A 1 -53.45 -12.02 -6.60
CA MET A 1 -52.73 -10.90 -5.99
C MET A 1 -51.41 -11.42 -5.45
N SER A 2 -50.39 -11.48 -6.30
CA SER A 2 -49.04 -11.94 -5.96
C SER A 2 -48.20 -10.72 -5.59
N SER A 3 -47.79 -10.64 -4.32
CA SER A 3 -46.91 -9.59 -3.79
C SER A 3 -45.54 -9.70 -4.42
N GLN A 4 -45.23 -8.79 -5.35
CA GLN A 4 -43.88 -8.56 -5.86
C GLN A 4 -43.00 -8.08 -4.69
N THR A 5 -42.01 -8.90 -4.33
CA THR A 5 -40.95 -8.53 -3.40
C THR A 5 -40.02 -7.58 -4.13
N ASN A 6 -40.19 -6.27 -3.91
CA ASN A 6 -39.27 -5.27 -4.43
C ASN A 6 -37.86 -5.53 -3.86
N CYS A 7 -36.90 -5.85 -4.73
CA CYS A 7 -35.48 -5.69 -4.42
C CYS A 7 -35.25 -4.22 -4.02
N PRO A 8 -34.52 -3.93 -2.93
CA PRO A 8 -34.09 -2.57 -2.67
C PRO A 8 -33.11 -2.20 -3.78
N ALA A 9 -33.51 -1.23 -4.61
CA ALA A 9 -32.60 -0.55 -5.52
C ALA A 9 -31.53 0.13 -4.66
N ASP A 10 -30.29 -0.33 -4.79
CA ASP A 10 -29.14 0.28 -4.13
C ASP A 10 -29.05 1.73 -4.60
N GLU A 11 -29.29 2.69 -3.70
CA GLU A 11 -29.20 4.11 -4.05
C GLU A 11 -27.79 4.41 -4.57
N PRO A 12 -27.64 5.19 -5.66
CA PRO A 12 -26.32 5.55 -6.15
C PRO A 12 -25.62 6.41 -5.09
N LYS A 13 -24.71 5.78 -4.32
CA LYS A 13 -23.79 6.46 -3.41
C LYS A 13 -23.12 7.59 -4.17
N GLN A 14 -23.47 8.84 -3.87
CA GLN A 14 -22.79 10.00 -4.42
C GLN A 14 -21.38 10.06 -3.82
N MET A 15 -20.35 10.09 -4.66
CA MET A 15 -18.97 10.29 -4.18
C MET A 15 -18.90 11.56 -3.34
N GLY A 16 -18.28 11.47 -2.17
CA GLY A 16 -18.03 12.62 -1.33
C GLY A 16 -17.18 13.66 -2.06
N PHE A 17 -17.31 14.93 -1.65
CA PHE A 17 -16.50 16.03 -2.20
C PHE A 17 -14.99 15.71 -2.19
N PHE A 18 -14.51 15.07 -1.13
CA PHE A 18 -13.11 14.69 -0.99
C PHE A 18 -12.65 13.68 -2.06
N GLU A 19 -13.40 12.59 -2.27
CA GLU A 19 -13.07 11.53 -3.22
C GLU A 19 -12.98 12.08 -4.65
N ARG A 20 -13.90 12.98 -5.00
CA ARG A 20 -13.91 13.65 -6.31
C ARG A 20 -12.64 14.47 -6.57
N TYR A 21 -12.10 15.12 -5.54
CA TYR A 21 -10.93 16.02 -5.66
C TYR A 21 -9.65 15.43 -5.10
N LEU A 22 -9.60 14.11 -4.85
CA LEU A 22 -8.46 13.45 -4.21
C LEU A 22 -7.14 13.76 -4.92
N THR A 23 -7.08 13.71 -6.25
CA THR A 23 -5.87 14.01 -7.01
C THR A 23 -5.37 15.43 -6.76
N ILE A 24 -6.28 16.40 -6.60
CA ILE A 24 -5.93 17.79 -6.29
C ILE A 24 -5.41 17.89 -4.87
N TRP A 25 -6.07 17.25 -3.90
CA TRP A 25 -5.61 17.22 -2.51
C TRP A 25 -4.22 16.61 -2.38
N VAL A 26 -3.98 15.47 -3.04
CA VAL A 26 -2.66 14.82 -3.07
C VAL A 26 -1.62 15.74 -3.71
N ALA A 27 -1.93 16.37 -4.85
CA ALA A 27 -1.03 17.34 -5.50
C ALA A 27 -0.69 18.52 -4.58
N LEU A 28 -1.68 19.06 -3.87
CA LEU A 28 -1.48 20.12 -2.87
C LEU A 28 -0.59 19.63 -1.72
N CYS A 29 -0.84 18.44 -1.17
CA CYS A 29 0.00 17.85 -0.11
C CYS A 29 1.46 17.65 -0.56
N ILE A 30 1.69 17.24 -1.80
CA ILE A 30 3.02 17.10 -2.39
C ILE A 30 3.71 18.48 -2.45
N ILE A 31 3.04 19.48 -3.01
CA ILE A 31 3.58 20.83 -3.14
C ILE A 31 3.88 21.43 -1.76
N ILE A 32 2.91 21.36 -0.83
CA ILE A 32 3.06 21.85 0.54
C ILE A 32 4.18 21.12 1.26
N GLY A 33 4.24 19.80 1.15
CA GLY A 33 5.30 18.98 1.74
C GLY A 33 6.67 19.40 1.23
N ILE A 34 6.87 19.43 -0.10
CA ILE A 34 8.15 19.83 -0.70
C ILE A 34 8.56 21.25 -0.29
N LEU A 35 7.62 22.21 -0.30
CA LEU A 35 7.87 23.58 0.12
C LEU A 35 8.24 23.66 1.61
N LEU A 36 7.53 22.94 2.47
CA LEU A 36 7.80 22.89 3.91
C LEU A 36 9.19 22.30 4.19
N GLY A 37 9.55 21.22 3.49
CA GLY A 37 10.88 20.62 3.58
C GLY A 37 12.00 21.59 3.18
N LYS A 38 11.76 22.42 2.16
CA LYS A 38 12.73 23.41 1.66
C LYS A 38 12.84 24.67 2.52
N ILE A 39 11.70 25.20 3.00
CA ILE A 39 11.64 26.50 3.71
C ILE A 39 11.91 26.31 5.21
N ALA A 40 11.52 25.18 5.79
CA ALA A 40 11.68 24.88 7.20
C ALA A 40 12.38 23.52 7.42
N PRO A 41 13.64 23.34 6.98
CA PRO A 41 14.38 22.10 7.22
C PRO A 41 14.54 21.77 8.71
N GLY A 42 14.51 22.78 9.59
CA GLY A 42 14.48 22.60 11.04
C GLY A 42 13.21 21.91 11.55
N PHE A 43 12.06 22.10 10.89
CA PHE A 43 10.82 21.42 11.25
C PHE A 43 10.89 19.91 10.99
N ALA A 44 11.43 19.53 9.83
CA ALA A 44 11.69 18.14 9.48
C ALA A 44 12.64 17.47 10.50
N LYS A 45 13.73 18.15 10.87
CA LYS A 45 14.67 17.66 11.90
C LYS A 45 14.03 17.49 13.28
N SER A 46 13.16 18.41 13.69
CA SER A 46 12.43 18.30 14.96
C SER A 46 11.44 17.12 14.98
N LEU A 47 10.79 16.83 13.85
CA LEU A 47 9.90 15.67 13.74
C LEU A 47 10.66 14.34 13.72
N ASP A 48 11.84 14.30 13.09
CA ASP A 48 12.74 13.14 13.12
C ASP A 48 13.32 12.92 14.52
N ALA A 49 13.58 13.99 15.28
CA ALA A 49 13.99 13.91 16.68
C ALA A 49 12.90 13.34 17.60
N MET A 50 11.62 13.45 17.23
CA MET A 50 10.49 12.78 17.90
C MET A 50 10.38 11.31 17.47
N ALA A 51 11.47 10.56 17.64
CA ALA A 51 11.54 9.14 17.38
C ALA A 51 11.73 8.33 18.66
N ILE A 52 11.11 7.16 18.72
CA ILE A 52 11.40 6.15 19.74
C ILE A 52 12.75 5.53 19.38
N HIS A 53 13.71 5.66 20.29
CA HIS A 53 15.04 5.09 20.14
C HIS A 53 15.10 3.71 20.79
N VAL A 54 15.73 2.77 20.12
CA VAL A 54 16.05 1.44 20.67
C VAL A 54 17.54 1.23 20.45
N ASN A 55 18.28 0.97 21.53
CA ASN A 55 19.74 0.81 21.50
C ASN A 55 20.50 1.99 20.86
N GLY A 56 20.04 3.22 21.10
CA GLY A 56 20.69 4.44 20.61
C GLY A 56 20.39 4.81 19.14
N ALA A 57 19.58 4.02 18.42
CA ALA A 57 19.15 4.34 17.06
C ALA A 57 17.66 4.70 17.00
N PRO A 58 17.25 5.76 16.27
CA PRO A 58 15.84 6.10 16.09
C PRO A 58 15.15 5.02 15.26
N VAL A 59 14.09 4.40 15.76
CA VAL A 59 13.39 3.29 15.09
C VAL A 59 12.05 3.73 14.53
N ILE A 60 11.22 4.36 15.36
CA ILE A 60 9.82 4.70 15.03
C ILE A 60 9.62 6.20 15.21
N SER A 61 9.29 6.92 14.12
CA SER A 61 8.85 8.31 14.23
C SER A 61 7.44 8.35 14.82
N ILE A 62 7.29 9.01 15.98
CA ILE A 62 6.02 9.07 16.71
C ILE A 62 4.94 9.78 15.89
N PRO A 63 5.18 10.95 15.26
CA PRO A 63 4.19 11.60 14.40
C PRO A 63 3.70 10.70 13.27
N ILE A 64 4.62 10.01 12.57
CA ILE A 64 4.27 9.10 11.48
C ILE A 64 3.46 7.92 12.01
N ALA A 65 3.87 7.32 13.13
CA ALA A 65 3.15 6.20 13.73
C ALA A 65 1.72 6.54 14.16
N ILE A 66 1.51 7.72 14.72
CA ILE A 66 0.17 8.21 15.07
C ILE A 66 -0.68 8.38 13.82
N CYS A 67 -0.14 9.01 12.77
CA CYS A 67 -0.91 9.22 11.53
C CYS A 67 -1.26 7.89 10.86
N LEU A 68 -0.31 6.95 10.79
CA LEU A 68 -0.54 5.61 10.26
C LEU A 68 -1.58 4.83 11.08
N PHE A 69 -1.53 4.93 12.41
CA PHE A 69 -2.53 4.34 13.28
C PHE A 69 -3.93 4.86 12.97
N PHE A 70 -4.11 6.18 12.94
CA PHE A 70 -5.41 6.81 12.66
C PHE A 70 -5.84 6.67 11.21
N MET A 71 -4.94 6.32 10.30
CA MET A 71 -5.28 5.97 8.94
C MET A 71 -5.84 4.54 8.84
N MET A 72 -5.21 3.57 9.50
CA MET A 72 -5.62 2.17 9.37
C MET A 72 -6.76 1.76 10.32
N TYR A 73 -6.82 2.38 11.50
CA TYR A 73 -7.84 2.12 12.52
C TYR A 73 -9.29 2.27 11.97
N PRO A 74 -9.67 3.38 11.31
CA PRO A 74 -11.03 3.56 10.80
C PRO A 74 -11.48 2.51 9.79
N ILE A 75 -10.55 2.06 8.93
CA ILE A 75 -10.84 1.02 7.93
C ILE A 75 -11.21 -0.26 8.65
N MET A 76 -10.41 -0.66 9.64
CA MET A 76 -10.67 -1.88 10.40
C MET A 76 -12.00 -1.81 11.17
N VAL A 77 -12.32 -0.67 11.76
CA VAL A 77 -13.59 -0.49 12.47
C VAL A 77 -14.80 -0.63 11.53
N LYS A 78 -14.65 -0.21 10.27
CA LYS A 78 -15.70 -0.32 9.24
C LYS A 78 -15.90 -1.77 8.74
N ILE A 79 -14.90 -2.65 8.87
CA ILE A 79 -15.00 -4.02 8.38
C ILE A 79 -15.99 -4.82 9.24
N ASP A 80 -17.03 -5.33 8.59
CA ASP A 80 -17.89 -6.34 9.18
C ASP A 80 -17.41 -7.76 8.87
N PHE A 81 -16.76 -8.40 9.84
CA PHE A 81 -16.33 -9.79 9.73
C PHE A 81 -17.47 -10.77 9.40
N GLY A 82 -18.70 -10.47 9.82
CA GLY A 82 -19.87 -11.26 9.46
C GLY A 82 -20.20 -11.17 7.97
N GLU A 83 -20.07 -9.97 7.38
CA GLU A 83 -20.27 -9.75 5.94
C GLU A 83 -19.13 -10.34 5.11
N VAL A 84 -17.89 -10.26 5.60
CA VAL A 84 -16.72 -10.88 4.92
C VAL A 84 -16.92 -12.39 4.75
N VAL A 85 -17.39 -13.07 5.79
CA VAL A 85 -17.67 -14.52 5.74
C VAL A 85 -18.85 -14.83 4.79
N ARG A 86 -19.87 -13.97 4.73
CA ARG A 86 -21.05 -14.17 3.85
C ARG A 86 -20.75 -13.86 2.38
N ALA A 87 -19.93 -12.85 2.10
CA ALA A 87 -19.56 -12.41 0.75
C ALA A 87 -18.43 -13.25 0.13
N GLY A 88 -17.72 -14.06 0.93
CA GLY A 88 -16.75 -15.07 0.48
C GLY A 88 -17.31 -16.22 -0.37
N ARG A 89 -18.59 -16.18 -0.79
CA ARG A 89 -19.18 -17.17 -1.71
C ARG A 89 -18.56 -17.13 -3.12
N SER A 90 -17.86 -16.06 -3.49
CA SER A 90 -17.13 -15.93 -4.77
C SER A 90 -15.66 -16.36 -4.63
N VAL A 91 -15.44 -17.65 -4.35
CA VAL A 91 -14.11 -18.22 -4.05
C VAL A 91 -13.11 -18.03 -5.20
N ARG A 92 -13.54 -18.21 -6.46
CA ARG A 92 -12.64 -18.15 -7.63
C ARG A 92 -11.99 -16.76 -7.81
N PRO A 93 -12.75 -15.64 -7.83
CA PRO A 93 -12.16 -14.31 -7.88
C PRO A 93 -11.22 -14.00 -6.72
N VAL A 94 -11.60 -14.34 -5.49
CA VAL A 94 -10.78 -14.11 -4.30
C VAL A 94 -9.44 -14.84 -4.40
N LEU A 95 -9.46 -16.12 -4.80
CA LEU A 95 -8.24 -16.91 -4.99
C LEU A 95 -7.34 -16.33 -6.08
N LEU A 96 -7.91 -15.87 -7.21
CA LEU A 96 -7.13 -15.24 -8.27
C LEU A 96 -6.42 -13.99 -7.75
N THR A 97 -7.14 -13.10 -7.05
CA THR A 97 -6.55 -11.88 -6.50
C THR A 97 -5.47 -12.19 -5.47
N LEU A 98 -5.68 -13.16 -4.58
CA LEU A 98 -4.67 -13.58 -3.60
C LEU A 98 -3.43 -14.15 -4.27
N PHE A 99 -3.61 -14.99 -5.29
CA PHE A 99 -2.50 -15.57 -6.04
C PHE A 99 -1.69 -14.47 -6.74
N ILE A 100 -2.36 -13.51 -7.37
CA ILE A 100 -1.70 -12.35 -7.97
C ILE A 100 -0.94 -11.55 -6.91
N ASN A 101 -1.59 -11.22 -5.79
CA ASN A 101 -1.01 -10.39 -4.73
C ASN A 101 0.22 -11.01 -4.06
N TRP A 102 0.21 -12.32 -3.81
CA TRP A 102 1.20 -12.96 -2.97
C TRP A 102 2.19 -13.84 -3.73
N ALA A 103 1.78 -14.43 -4.86
CA ALA A 103 2.63 -15.34 -5.63
C ALA A 103 3.22 -14.70 -6.89
N ILE A 104 2.59 -13.68 -7.47
CA ILE A 104 3.07 -13.06 -8.72
C ILE A 104 3.67 -11.69 -8.47
N LYS A 105 2.86 -10.76 -7.94
CA LYS A 105 3.20 -9.34 -7.76
C LYS A 105 4.53 -9.09 -7.06
N PRO A 106 4.89 -9.78 -5.96
CA PRO A 106 6.16 -9.53 -5.27
C PRO A 106 7.38 -9.94 -6.10
N PHE A 107 7.27 -11.07 -6.81
CA PHE A 107 8.35 -11.64 -7.60
C PHE A 107 8.55 -10.89 -8.90
N THR A 108 7.47 -10.51 -9.59
CA THR A 108 7.56 -9.66 -10.78
C THR A 108 8.10 -8.27 -10.42
N MET A 109 7.74 -7.72 -9.25
CA MET A 109 8.33 -6.48 -8.75
C MET A 109 9.84 -6.62 -8.57
N TYR A 110 10.31 -7.68 -7.91
CA TYR A 110 11.73 -7.94 -7.77
C TYR A 110 12.43 -8.03 -9.14
N VAL A 111 11.90 -8.84 -10.07
CA VAL A 111 12.52 -9.05 -11.39
C VAL A 111 12.56 -7.77 -12.21
N ILE A 112 11.44 -7.05 -12.31
CA ILE A 112 11.36 -5.81 -13.08
C ILE A 112 12.26 -4.74 -12.43
N ALA A 113 12.14 -4.51 -11.13
CA ALA A 113 12.94 -3.48 -10.45
C ALA A 113 14.44 -3.80 -10.48
N SER A 114 14.85 -5.07 -10.33
CA SER A 114 16.27 -5.45 -10.41
C SER A 114 16.84 -5.29 -11.82
N PHE A 115 16.09 -5.64 -12.86
CA PHE A 115 16.49 -5.39 -14.24
C PHE A 115 16.66 -3.89 -14.53
N PHE A 116 15.66 -3.08 -14.19
CA PHE A 116 15.72 -1.64 -14.48
C PHE A 116 16.73 -0.92 -13.60
N LEU A 117 16.73 -1.11 -12.28
CA LEU A 117 17.59 -0.35 -11.36
C LEU A 117 19.01 -0.91 -11.28
N GLY A 118 19.17 -2.23 -11.32
CA GLY A 118 20.45 -2.91 -11.17
C GLY A 118 21.18 -3.18 -12.49
N THR A 119 20.51 -3.05 -13.65
CA THR A 119 21.14 -3.27 -14.97
C THR A 119 20.97 -2.08 -15.89
N LEU A 120 19.73 -1.77 -16.30
CA LEU A 120 19.48 -0.78 -17.37
C LEU A 120 19.81 0.66 -16.94
N PHE A 121 19.46 1.02 -15.70
CA PHE A 121 19.66 2.35 -15.14
C PHE A 121 20.86 2.45 -14.20
N LEU A 122 21.63 1.38 -14.02
CA LEU A 122 22.78 1.38 -13.12
C LEU A 122 23.79 2.48 -13.49
N GLY A 123 24.05 2.67 -14.79
CA GLY A 123 24.91 3.75 -15.28
C GLY A 123 24.35 5.15 -15.04
N PHE A 124 23.02 5.33 -15.05
CA PHE A 124 22.37 6.61 -14.79
C PHE A 124 22.23 6.92 -13.29
N ILE A 125 22.07 5.90 -12.46
CA ILE A 125 22.03 6.02 -10.99
C ILE A 125 23.43 6.25 -10.43
N GLY A 126 24.45 5.71 -11.10
CA GLY A 126 25.84 5.70 -10.66
C GLY A 126 26.19 4.37 -10.01
N ALA A 127 27.11 3.62 -10.63
CA ALA A 127 27.52 2.30 -10.14
C ALA A 127 28.18 2.38 -8.74
N ASP A 128 28.88 3.47 -8.47
CA ASP A 128 29.55 3.75 -7.19
C ASP A 128 28.68 4.59 -6.23
N ALA A 129 27.45 4.92 -6.61
CA ALA A 129 26.54 5.66 -5.76
C ALA A 129 26.12 4.79 -4.58
N VAL A 130 26.19 5.36 -3.38
CA VAL A 130 25.90 4.66 -2.13
C VAL A 130 24.78 5.34 -1.37
N ASP A 131 24.10 4.55 -0.55
CA ASP A 131 23.15 5.00 0.45
C ASP A 131 23.62 4.54 1.83
N TYR A 132 23.30 5.33 2.85
CA TYR A 132 23.60 5.01 4.24
C TYR A 132 22.29 4.65 4.93
N VAL A 133 22.14 3.36 5.25
CA VAL A 133 20.92 2.83 5.86
C VAL A 133 21.16 2.44 7.31
N LYS A 134 20.10 2.43 8.11
CA LYS A 134 20.19 2.01 9.52
C LYS A 134 20.72 0.58 9.63
N ALA A 135 21.59 0.35 10.61
CA ALA A 135 22.01 -0.99 10.97
C ALA A 135 20.79 -1.78 11.54
N PRO A 136 20.74 -3.10 11.34
CA PRO A 136 19.68 -3.93 11.90
C PRO A 136 19.53 -3.74 13.41
N LEU A 137 18.27 -3.72 13.85
CA LEU A 137 17.94 -3.69 15.27
C LEU A 137 18.61 -4.86 16.01
N GLY A 138 19.32 -4.54 17.10
CA GLY A 138 19.95 -5.53 17.96
C GLY A 138 21.21 -6.20 17.39
N SER A 139 21.74 -5.74 16.25
CA SER A 139 22.98 -6.30 15.70
C SER A 139 24.22 -5.52 16.18
N ASP A 140 25.12 -6.19 16.90
CA ASP A 140 26.46 -5.68 17.23
C ASP A 140 27.43 -5.89 16.07
N ILE A 141 27.13 -5.30 14.92
CA ILE A 141 28.02 -5.38 13.76
C ILE A 141 29.26 -4.53 14.06
N GLU A 142 30.44 -5.14 13.92
CA GLU A 142 31.72 -4.46 14.03
C GLU A 142 31.91 -3.51 12.85
N ILE A 143 32.59 -2.38 13.08
CA ILE A 143 32.89 -1.43 12.01
C ILE A 143 33.82 -2.11 11.01
N GLY A 144 33.49 -2.05 9.72
CA GLY A 144 34.17 -2.75 8.63
C GLY A 144 33.64 -4.15 8.33
N ALA A 145 32.76 -4.72 9.15
CA ALA A 145 32.10 -5.98 8.85
C ALA A 145 31.00 -5.80 7.77
N THR A 146 30.78 -6.85 6.99
CA THR A 146 29.75 -6.86 5.94
C THR A 146 28.47 -7.53 6.43
N TYR A 147 27.33 -6.97 6.01
CA TYR A 147 26.01 -7.54 6.28
C TYR A 147 25.14 -7.39 5.02
N GLY A 148 24.85 -8.52 4.36
CA GLY A 148 24.29 -8.51 3.02
C GLY A 148 25.25 -7.82 2.04
N ALA A 149 24.76 -6.84 1.28
CA ALA A 149 25.55 -5.98 0.39
C ALA A 149 26.07 -4.70 1.08
N GLY A 150 25.90 -4.57 2.40
CA GLY A 150 26.30 -3.38 3.16
C GLY A 150 27.58 -3.56 3.95
N GLU A 151 28.38 -2.51 4.05
CA GLU A 151 29.54 -2.42 4.94
C GLU A 151 29.20 -1.55 6.15
N ALA A 152 29.51 -2.01 7.36
CA ALA A 152 29.27 -1.26 8.59
C ALA A 152 30.25 -0.10 8.74
N VAL A 153 29.72 1.12 8.79
CA VAL A 153 30.49 2.37 8.88
C VAL A 153 29.93 3.27 9.97
N LEU A 154 30.76 4.20 10.44
CA LEU A 154 30.34 5.24 11.38
C LEU A 154 30.02 6.52 10.62
N VAL A 155 28.77 7.01 10.73
CA VAL A 155 28.32 8.28 10.14
C VAL A 155 27.79 9.15 11.26
N ASP A 156 28.39 10.31 11.48
CA ASP A 156 28.03 11.26 12.56
C ASP A 156 27.93 10.61 13.96
N GLY A 157 28.81 9.63 14.23
CA GLY A 157 28.83 8.90 15.51
C GLY A 157 27.82 7.77 15.63
N VAL A 158 26.99 7.53 14.60
CA VAL A 158 25.99 6.45 14.56
C VAL A 158 26.46 5.34 13.62
N LYS A 159 26.32 4.07 14.05
CA LYS A 159 26.61 2.91 13.20
C LYS A 159 25.55 2.79 12.10
N MET A 160 25.98 2.77 10.84
CA MET A 160 25.13 2.62 9.66
C MET A 160 25.72 1.57 8.70
N LEU A 161 24.91 1.11 7.74
CA LEU A 161 25.36 0.26 6.64
C LEU A 161 25.46 1.08 5.36
N LYS A 162 26.65 1.11 4.77
CA LYS A 162 26.90 1.67 3.43
C LYS A 162 26.52 0.63 2.39
N VAL A 163 25.47 0.88 1.63
CA VAL A 163 24.93 -0.03 0.59
C VAL A 163 24.91 0.64 -0.78
N PRO A 164 24.96 -0.11 -1.90
CA PRO A 164 24.74 0.48 -3.22
C PRO A 164 23.36 1.14 -3.33
N LEU A 165 23.30 2.35 -3.88
CA LEU A 165 22.09 3.17 -3.93
C LEU A 165 20.94 2.49 -4.68
N TRP A 166 21.24 1.85 -5.81
CA TRP A 166 20.23 1.12 -6.59
C TRP A 166 19.59 -0.04 -5.80
N ARG A 167 20.35 -0.69 -4.89
CA ARG A 167 19.81 -1.73 -4.02
C ARG A 167 18.86 -1.14 -3.00
N SER A 168 19.16 0.05 -2.46
CA SER A 168 18.23 0.76 -1.59
C SER A 168 16.90 1.07 -2.30
N TYR A 169 16.95 1.53 -3.55
CA TYR A 169 15.74 1.71 -4.37
C TYR A 169 14.99 0.40 -4.63
N LEU A 170 15.72 -0.68 -4.93
CA LEU A 170 15.14 -2.02 -5.10
C LEU A 170 14.43 -2.47 -3.82
N ALA A 171 15.00 -2.22 -2.63
CA ALA A 171 14.40 -2.56 -1.35
C ALA A 171 13.02 -1.90 -1.19
N GLY A 172 12.92 -0.60 -1.49
CA GLY A 172 11.66 0.13 -1.44
C GLY A 172 10.64 -0.39 -2.46
N CYS A 173 11.08 -0.73 -3.68
CA CYS A 173 10.21 -1.33 -4.69
C CYS A 173 9.66 -2.69 -4.23
N ILE A 174 10.49 -3.55 -3.62
CA ILE A 174 10.08 -4.84 -3.06
C ILE A 174 9.04 -4.64 -1.95
N LEU A 175 9.35 -3.78 -0.97
CA LEU A 175 8.43 -3.49 0.15
C LEU A 175 7.09 -2.95 -0.33
N LEU A 176 7.09 -2.18 -1.42
CA LEU A 176 5.87 -1.70 -2.06
C LEU A 176 5.11 -2.82 -2.77
N GLY A 177 5.81 -3.64 -3.57
CA GLY A 177 5.20 -4.73 -4.34
C GLY A 177 4.60 -5.83 -3.47
N ILE A 178 5.10 -6.05 -2.26
CA ILE A 178 4.54 -7.02 -1.30
C ILE A 178 3.30 -6.47 -0.60
N ALA A 179 3.11 -5.15 -0.52
CA ALA A 179 2.03 -4.54 0.27
C ALA A 179 0.73 -4.44 -0.58
N PRO A 180 -0.30 -5.27 -0.35
CA PRO A 180 -1.57 -5.16 -1.08
C PRO A 180 -2.40 -3.99 -0.56
N CYS A 181 -2.96 -3.19 -1.47
CA CYS A 181 -3.77 -2.03 -1.11
C CYS A 181 -5.08 -2.44 -0.38
N THR A 182 -5.45 -1.69 0.66
CA THR A 182 -6.63 -1.95 1.50
C THR A 182 -7.63 -0.80 1.48
N ALA A 183 -7.18 0.45 1.40
CA ALA A 183 -8.05 1.62 1.45
C ALA A 183 -8.52 2.03 0.04
N MET A 184 -7.55 2.35 -0.82
CA MET A 184 -7.80 3.03 -2.08
C MET A 184 -8.49 2.14 -3.12
N VAL A 185 -8.39 0.82 -2.95
CA VAL A 185 -9.11 -0.17 -3.76
C VAL A 185 -10.63 0.01 -3.75
N LEU A 186 -11.21 0.54 -2.66
CA LEU A 186 -12.64 0.85 -2.60
C LEU A 186 -13.00 1.97 -3.57
N VAL A 187 -12.17 3.01 -3.65
CA VAL A 187 -12.35 4.13 -4.59
C VAL A 187 -12.15 3.64 -6.03
N TRP A 188 -11.13 2.82 -6.28
CA TRP A 188 -10.88 2.22 -7.58
C TRP A 188 -12.01 1.29 -8.04
N GLY A 189 -12.51 0.43 -7.15
CA GLY A 189 -13.66 -0.43 -7.37
C GLY A 189 -14.89 0.40 -7.76
N TYR A 190 -15.23 1.41 -6.95
CA TYR A 190 -16.34 2.31 -7.20
C TYR A 190 -16.20 3.04 -8.56
N LEU A 191 -15.06 3.68 -8.82
CA LEU A 191 -14.84 4.44 -10.06
C LEU A 191 -14.86 3.55 -11.31
N SER A 192 -14.46 2.30 -11.17
CA SER A 192 -14.54 1.31 -12.25
C SER A 192 -15.93 0.68 -12.40
N LYS A 193 -16.92 1.01 -11.54
CA LYS A 193 -18.23 0.35 -11.49
C LYS A 193 -18.10 -1.17 -11.24
N GLY A 194 -17.19 -1.54 -10.34
CA GLY A 194 -16.96 -2.92 -9.92
C GLY A 194 -17.90 -3.38 -8.81
N ASN A 195 -17.76 -4.62 -8.40
CA ASN A 195 -18.47 -5.23 -7.28
C ASN A 195 -17.85 -4.78 -5.94
N ASP A 196 -18.60 -3.95 -5.20
CA ASP A 196 -18.20 -3.42 -3.90
C ASP A 196 -18.02 -4.51 -2.85
N GLY A 197 -18.89 -5.53 -2.86
CA GLY A 197 -18.81 -6.66 -1.94
C GLY A 197 -17.53 -7.47 -2.13
N HIS A 198 -17.16 -7.76 -3.37
CA HIS A 198 -15.88 -8.41 -3.70
C HIS A 198 -14.69 -7.58 -3.20
N THR A 199 -14.74 -6.26 -3.44
CA THR A 199 -13.67 -5.36 -3.01
C THR A 199 -13.54 -5.35 -1.49
N LEU A 200 -14.65 -5.24 -0.75
CA LEU A 200 -14.66 -5.24 0.71
C LEU A 200 -14.13 -6.54 1.32
N VAL A 201 -14.54 -7.70 0.76
CA VAL A 201 -14.01 -9.01 1.17
C VAL A 201 -12.50 -9.05 0.99
N MET A 202 -12.03 -8.59 -0.16
CA MET A 202 -10.61 -8.64 -0.47
C MET A 202 -9.80 -7.69 0.41
N VAL A 203 -10.33 -6.52 0.76
CA VAL A 203 -9.72 -5.61 1.75
C VAL A 203 -9.49 -6.32 3.08
N ALA A 204 -10.50 -7.05 3.58
CA ALA A 204 -10.39 -7.78 4.83
C ALA A 204 -9.37 -8.94 4.73
N ILE A 205 -9.46 -9.76 3.69
CA ILE A 205 -8.55 -10.90 3.51
C ILE A 205 -7.10 -10.44 3.31
N ASN A 206 -6.86 -9.42 2.47
CA ASN A 206 -5.53 -8.84 2.29
C ASN A 206 -4.97 -8.32 3.61
N SER A 207 -5.78 -7.58 4.38
CA SER A 207 -5.34 -7.03 5.68
C SER A 207 -4.91 -8.13 6.66
N LEU A 208 -5.64 -9.24 6.71
CA LEU A 208 -5.32 -10.39 7.57
C LEU A 208 -4.10 -11.17 7.07
N THR A 209 -4.07 -11.50 5.78
CA THR A 209 -2.96 -12.28 5.18
C THR A 209 -1.64 -11.51 5.22
N MET A 210 -1.70 -10.18 5.14
CA MET A 210 -0.55 -9.28 5.25
C MET A 210 0.15 -9.33 6.61
N LEU A 211 -0.54 -9.68 7.70
CA LEU A 211 0.10 -9.85 9.01
C LEU A 211 1.19 -10.93 9.02
N VAL A 212 1.08 -11.91 8.11
CA VAL A 212 2.02 -13.03 8.02
C VAL A 212 2.88 -12.90 6.76
N LEU A 213 2.23 -12.81 5.60
CA LEU A 213 2.91 -12.91 4.31
C LEU A 213 3.81 -11.72 4.02
N TYR A 214 3.50 -10.52 4.54
CA TYR A 214 4.33 -9.34 4.34
C TYR A 214 5.74 -9.51 4.95
N GLY A 215 5.80 -10.03 6.18
CA GLY A 215 7.07 -10.29 6.86
C GLY A 215 7.86 -11.40 6.18
N VAL A 216 7.19 -12.51 5.87
CA VAL A 216 7.82 -13.69 5.25
C VAL A 216 8.38 -13.35 3.87
N LEU A 217 7.56 -12.78 2.98
CA LEU A 217 7.99 -12.43 1.62
C LEU A 217 8.95 -11.24 1.62
N GLY A 218 8.76 -10.29 2.53
CA GLY A 218 9.68 -9.16 2.72
C GLY A 218 11.08 -9.64 3.05
N GLY A 219 11.23 -10.45 4.11
CA GLY A 219 12.54 -10.94 4.48
C GLY A 219 13.15 -11.89 3.45
N PHE A 220 12.33 -12.71 2.77
CA PHE A 220 12.80 -13.56 1.69
C PHE A 220 13.32 -12.75 0.49
N LEU A 221 12.50 -11.86 -0.10
CA LEU A 221 12.85 -11.11 -1.31
C LEU A 221 13.94 -10.07 -1.06
N LEU A 222 13.97 -9.43 0.10
CA LEU A 222 15.07 -8.55 0.48
C LEU A 222 16.38 -9.34 0.63
N GLY A 223 16.31 -10.56 1.19
CA GLY A 223 17.46 -11.46 1.28
C GLY A 223 17.99 -11.90 -0.08
N VAL A 224 17.10 -12.25 -1.02
CA VAL A 224 17.46 -12.54 -2.42
C VAL A 224 18.06 -11.31 -3.11
N GLY A 225 17.58 -10.11 -2.77
CA GLY A 225 18.17 -8.83 -3.16
C GLY A 225 19.51 -8.49 -2.49
N GLN A 226 20.07 -9.41 -1.68
CA GLN A 226 21.26 -9.23 -0.84
C GLN A 226 21.21 -7.94 0.00
N LEU A 227 20.03 -7.49 0.39
CA LEU A 227 19.87 -6.34 1.25
C LEU A 227 19.93 -6.77 2.72
N PRO A 228 20.38 -5.89 3.61
CA PRO A 228 20.23 -6.09 5.04
C PRO A 228 18.77 -6.39 5.41
N VAL A 229 18.51 -7.58 5.97
CA VAL A 229 17.17 -7.97 6.43
C VAL A 229 17.12 -7.95 7.96
N PRO A 230 16.59 -6.88 8.57
CA PRO A 230 16.35 -6.81 10.01
C PRO A 230 15.00 -7.46 10.36
N TRP A 231 14.95 -8.78 10.47
CA TRP A 231 13.71 -9.54 10.75
C TRP A 231 12.95 -9.04 12.00
N GLN A 232 13.69 -8.67 13.05
CA GLN A 232 13.12 -8.10 14.27
C GLN A 232 12.42 -6.76 14.01
N ALA A 233 13.07 -5.89 13.24
CA ALA A 233 12.49 -4.60 12.84
C ALA A 233 11.25 -4.87 11.98
N LEU A 234 11.36 -5.70 10.94
CA LEU A 234 10.25 -6.02 10.05
C LEU A 234 9.02 -6.53 10.80
N LEU A 235 9.21 -7.44 11.76
CA LEU A 235 8.14 -7.93 12.62
C LEU A 235 7.56 -6.81 13.52
N LEU A 236 8.42 -5.96 14.09
CA LEU A 236 7.98 -4.80 14.87
C LEU A 236 7.14 -3.82 14.03
N SER A 237 7.51 -3.54 12.77
CA SER A 237 6.69 -2.71 11.86
C SER A 237 5.30 -3.32 11.69
N ILE A 238 5.23 -4.61 11.38
CA ILE A 238 3.95 -5.27 11.14
C ILE A 238 3.09 -5.21 12.40
N VAL A 239 3.68 -5.44 13.57
CA VAL A 239 2.96 -5.37 14.83
C VAL A 239 2.44 -3.94 15.10
N VAL A 240 3.30 -2.94 14.97
CA VAL A 240 2.96 -1.55 15.32
C VAL A 240 2.03 -0.90 14.29
N TYR A 241 2.32 -1.07 13.00
CA TYR A 241 1.60 -0.38 11.93
C TYR A 241 0.44 -1.19 11.36
N VAL A 242 0.41 -2.51 11.56
CA VAL A 242 -0.65 -3.38 11.01
C VAL A 242 -1.48 -4.04 12.11
N ALA A 243 -0.85 -4.85 12.96
CA ALA A 243 -1.57 -5.64 13.97
C ALA A 243 -2.25 -4.76 15.03
N LEU A 244 -1.58 -3.73 15.51
CA LEU A 244 -2.10 -2.85 16.57
C LEU A 244 -3.35 -2.07 16.12
N PRO A 245 -3.38 -1.35 14.98
CA PRO A 245 -4.63 -0.72 14.51
C PRO A 245 -5.72 -1.73 14.20
N LEU A 246 -5.35 -2.93 13.73
CA LEU A 246 -6.29 -4.01 13.45
C LEU A 246 -6.99 -4.49 14.73
N VAL A 247 -6.22 -4.85 15.76
CA VAL A 247 -6.75 -5.28 17.06
C VAL A 247 -7.55 -4.15 17.70
N ALA A 248 -7.05 -2.92 17.67
CA ALA A 248 -7.75 -1.77 18.22
C ALA A 248 -9.09 -1.54 17.53
N GLY A 249 -9.15 -1.64 16.20
CA GLY A 249 -10.39 -1.46 15.43
C GLY A 249 -11.42 -2.57 15.67
N TYR A 250 -10.97 -3.82 15.80
CA TYR A 250 -11.85 -4.94 16.13
C TYR A 250 -12.44 -4.81 17.54
N LEU A 251 -11.60 -4.52 18.53
CA LEU A 251 -12.03 -4.36 19.92
C LEU A 251 -12.94 -3.15 20.09
N SER A 252 -12.62 -2.02 19.46
CA SER A 252 -13.44 -0.81 19.55
C SER A 252 -14.81 -0.99 18.88
N ARG A 253 -14.88 -1.66 17.72
CA ARG A 253 -16.16 -2.01 17.07
C ARG A 253 -17.04 -2.83 18.01
N ARG A 254 -16.50 -3.92 18.56
CA ARG A 254 -17.25 -4.83 19.46
C ARG A 254 -17.73 -4.10 20.71
N TRP A 255 -16.86 -3.30 21.33
CA TRP A 255 -17.19 -2.55 22.53
C TRP A 255 -18.23 -1.45 22.28
N LEU A 256 -18.08 -0.67 21.20
CA LEU A 256 -19.00 0.43 20.89
C LEU A 256 -20.40 -0.07 20.50
N ILE A 257 -20.49 -1.16 19.74
CA ILE A 257 -21.78 -1.78 19.40
C ILE A 257 -22.46 -2.32 20.67
N ALA A 258 -21.70 -2.98 21.56
CA ALA A 258 -22.25 -3.47 22.82
C ALA A 258 -22.72 -2.33 23.76
N ALA A 259 -22.01 -1.20 23.77
CA ALA A 259 -22.32 -0.08 24.67
C ALA A 259 -23.40 0.87 24.14
N LYS A 260 -23.48 1.11 22.82
CA LYS A 260 -24.33 2.16 22.23
C LYS A 260 -25.29 1.65 21.14
N GLY A 261 -25.23 0.37 20.78
CA GLY A 261 -26.06 -0.24 19.75
C GLY A 261 -25.55 -0.01 18.32
N GLU A 262 -26.03 -0.85 17.41
CA GLU A 262 -25.57 -0.88 16.00
C GLU A 262 -26.00 0.36 15.21
N VAL A 263 -27.21 0.89 15.47
CA VAL A 263 -27.72 2.08 14.77
C VAL A 263 -26.86 3.30 15.05
N TRP A 264 -26.53 3.56 16.32
CA TRP A 264 -25.63 4.67 16.68
C TRP A 264 -24.24 4.50 16.07
N PHE A 265 -23.72 3.26 16.07
CA PHE A 265 -22.42 2.95 15.48
C PHE A 265 -22.40 3.29 13.98
N ARG A 266 -23.39 2.82 13.21
CA ARG A 266 -23.48 3.03 11.76
C ARG A 266 -23.76 4.50 11.40
N GLU A 267 -24.73 5.14 12.04
CA GLU A 267 -25.23 6.46 11.63
C GLU A 267 -24.47 7.66 12.23
N LYS A 268 -23.79 7.48 13.37
CA LYS A 268 -23.03 8.57 14.01
C LYS A 268 -21.54 8.31 13.98
N PHE A 269 -21.09 7.17 14.51
CA PHE A 269 -19.67 6.94 14.72
C PHE A 269 -18.89 6.76 13.41
N LEU A 270 -19.41 5.97 12.46
CA LEU A 270 -18.74 5.76 11.18
C LEU A 270 -18.60 7.06 10.35
N HIS A 271 -19.56 7.99 10.46
CA HIS A 271 -19.49 9.28 9.79
C HIS A 271 -18.37 10.18 10.33
N VAL A 272 -18.07 10.10 11.64
CA VAL A 272 -16.95 10.85 12.26
C VAL A 272 -15.59 10.25 11.89
N LEU A 273 -15.51 8.93 11.66
CA LEU A 273 -14.26 8.26 11.31
C LEU A 273 -13.74 8.59 9.90
N THR A 274 -14.63 8.89 8.96
CA THR A 274 -14.25 9.22 7.58
C THR A 274 -13.33 10.47 7.48
N PRO A 275 -13.68 11.65 8.03
CA PRO A 275 -12.80 12.82 7.99
C PRO A 275 -11.48 12.61 8.76
N VAL A 276 -11.48 11.81 9.83
CA VAL A 276 -10.25 11.47 10.57
C VAL A 276 -9.28 10.69 9.68
N THR A 277 -9.78 9.70 8.93
CA THR A 277 -8.96 8.89 8.01
C THR A 277 -8.32 9.79 6.94
N ILE A 278 -9.14 10.68 6.36
CA ILE A 278 -8.71 11.61 5.32
C ILE A 278 -7.65 12.56 5.86
N ALA A 279 -7.88 13.18 7.02
CA ALA A 279 -6.92 14.08 7.63
C ALA A 279 -5.60 13.36 7.95
N ALA A 280 -5.65 12.15 8.51
CA ALA A 280 -4.46 11.35 8.81
C ALA A 280 -3.67 11.01 7.54
N LEU A 281 -4.33 10.63 6.45
CA LEU A 281 -3.71 10.40 5.14
C LEU A 281 -3.01 11.67 4.63
N LEU A 282 -3.73 12.81 4.57
CA LEU A 282 -3.18 14.06 4.03
C LEU A 282 -2.00 14.58 4.88
N VAL A 283 -2.10 14.50 6.21
CA VAL A 283 -0.98 14.86 7.11
C VAL A 283 0.21 13.93 6.87
N THR A 284 -0.02 12.61 6.75
CA THR A 284 1.05 11.66 6.43
C THR A 284 1.75 12.03 5.12
N LEU A 285 0.99 12.36 4.07
CA LEU A 285 1.56 12.79 2.79
C LEU A 285 2.40 14.06 2.94
N VAL A 286 1.88 15.09 3.60
CA VAL A 286 2.64 16.34 3.81
C VAL A 286 3.94 16.07 4.58
N LEU A 287 3.88 15.30 5.66
CA LEU A 287 5.06 14.92 6.45
C LEU A 287 6.09 14.18 5.58
N LEU A 288 5.66 13.15 4.84
CA LEU A 288 6.55 12.36 4.00
C LEU A 288 7.23 13.19 2.89
N PHE A 289 6.46 14.02 2.19
CA PHE A 289 7.01 14.90 1.16
C PHE A 289 7.88 16.02 1.75
N SER A 290 7.63 16.45 2.99
CA SER A 290 8.54 17.38 3.67
C SER A 290 9.90 16.77 3.98
N PHE A 291 9.95 15.49 4.34
CA PHE A 291 11.20 14.80 4.62
C PHE A 291 12.00 14.49 3.36
N LYS A 292 11.31 14.34 2.22
CA LYS A 292 11.93 14.01 0.92
C LYS A 292 12.03 15.20 -0.04
N GLY A 293 11.55 16.38 0.36
CA GLY A 293 11.41 17.53 -0.52
C GLY A 293 12.72 17.96 -1.17
N GLU A 294 13.81 18.04 -0.39
CA GLU A 294 15.13 18.38 -0.91
C GLU A 294 15.65 17.34 -1.91
N THR A 295 15.55 16.04 -1.58
CA THR A 295 16.00 14.96 -2.47
C THR A 295 15.21 14.94 -3.78
N ILE A 296 13.90 15.16 -3.71
CA ILE A 296 12.99 15.21 -4.86
C ILE A 296 13.35 16.37 -5.80
N VAL A 297 13.64 17.55 -5.24
CA VAL A 297 13.98 18.75 -6.03
C VAL A 297 15.40 18.67 -6.59
N ALA A 298 16.35 18.14 -5.82
CA ALA A 298 17.75 18.03 -6.24
C ALA A 298 17.98 16.96 -7.31
N ASN A 299 17.23 15.85 -7.27
CA ASN A 299 17.46 14.68 -8.13
C ASN A 299 16.17 14.23 -8.87
N PRO A 300 15.56 15.07 -9.72
CA PRO A 300 14.30 14.74 -10.39
C PRO A 300 14.40 13.51 -11.30
N LEU A 301 15.56 13.26 -11.91
CA LEU A 301 15.78 12.08 -12.76
C LEU A 301 15.72 10.76 -11.96
N THR A 302 16.11 10.78 -10.69
CA THR A 302 16.01 9.59 -9.82
C THR A 302 14.55 9.14 -9.66
N ILE A 303 13.63 10.10 -9.55
CA ILE A 303 12.19 9.82 -9.46
C ILE A 303 11.73 9.10 -10.73
N LEU A 304 12.19 9.54 -11.91
CA LEU A 304 11.86 8.91 -13.17
C LEU A 304 12.39 7.47 -13.26
N TRP A 305 13.64 7.23 -12.85
CA TRP A 305 14.25 5.89 -12.87
C TRP A 305 13.54 4.89 -11.96
N ILE A 306 12.97 5.35 -10.84
CA ILE A 306 12.14 4.52 -9.96
C ILE A 306 10.71 4.38 -10.51
N ALA A 307 10.14 5.45 -11.06
CA ALA A 307 8.77 5.49 -11.57
C ALA A 307 8.54 4.52 -12.74
N ILE A 308 9.53 4.35 -13.63
CA ILE A 308 9.44 3.47 -14.80
C ILE A 308 9.17 2.01 -14.42
N PRO A 309 10.04 1.32 -13.64
CA PRO A 309 9.80 -0.08 -13.28
C PRO A 309 8.51 -0.27 -12.48
N LEU A 310 8.19 0.66 -11.57
CA LEU A 310 6.94 0.60 -10.80
C LEU A 310 5.72 0.68 -11.72
N THR A 311 5.72 1.61 -12.69
CA THR A 311 4.63 1.77 -13.66
C THR A 311 4.46 0.52 -14.53
N ILE A 312 5.57 -0.02 -15.04
CA ILE A 312 5.56 -1.24 -15.85
C ILE A 312 5.00 -2.41 -15.03
N GLN A 313 5.42 -2.54 -13.78
CA GLN A 313 4.95 -3.60 -12.90
C GLN A 313 3.44 -3.47 -12.61
N THR A 314 2.95 -2.27 -12.28
CA THR A 314 1.52 -2.04 -12.04
C THR A 314 0.69 -2.40 -13.27
N ILE A 315 1.11 -1.97 -14.47
CA ILE A 315 0.43 -2.30 -15.73
C ILE A 315 0.47 -3.81 -15.99
N ALA A 316 1.60 -4.46 -15.77
CA ALA A 316 1.74 -5.91 -15.99
C ALA A 316 0.80 -6.71 -15.07
N ILE A 317 0.73 -6.34 -13.79
CA ILE A 317 -0.14 -7.01 -12.82
C ILE A 317 -1.61 -6.74 -13.11
N PHE A 318 -1.97 -5.51 -13.48
CA PHE A 318 -3.31 -5.18 -13.94
C PHE A 318 -3.69 -6.03 -15.15
N ALA A 319 -2.85 -6.04 -16.19
CA ALA A 319 -3.11 -6.75 -17.43
C ALA A 319 -3.26 -8.26 -17.19
N LEU A 320 -2.40 -8.84 -16.35
CA LEU A 320 -2.49 -10.24 -15.97
C LEU A 320 -3.79 -10.56 -15.24
N GLY A 321 -4.14 -9.77 -14.21
CA GLY A 321 -5.38 -9.98 -13.46
C GLY A 321 -6.64 -9.81 -14.30
N TYR A 322 -6.65 -8.81 -15.19
CA TYR A 322 -7.78 -8.53 -16.07
C TYR A 322 -7.93 -9.61 -17.15
N ALA A 323 -6.82 -10.02 -17.78
CA ALA A 323 -6.83 -11.09 -18.78
C ALA A 323 -7.16 -12.46 -18.17
N ALA A 324 -6.61 -12.79 -17.00
CA ALA A 324 -6.94 -14.02 -16.29
C ALA A 324 -8.42 -14.06 -15.88
N SER A 325 -8.97 -12.93 -15.42
CA SER A 325 -10.40 -12.82 -15.10
C SER A 325 -11.27 -13.06 -16.33
N LYS A 326 -10.87 -12.54 -17.50
CA LYS A 326 -11.54 -12.80 -18.78
C LYS A 326 -11.45 -14.28 -19.17
N ALA A 327 -10.27 -14.89 -19.04
CA ALA A 327 -10.06 -16.30 -19.35
C ALA A 327 -10.86 -17.24 -18.44
N PHE A 328 -11.10 -16.85 -17.18
CA PHE A 328 -11.95 -17.59 -16.24
C PHE A 328 -13.45 -17.27 -16.37
N GLY A 329 -13.84 -16.44 -17.33
CA GLY A 329 -15.24 -16.13 -17.61
C GLY A 329 -15.92 -15.29 -16.53
N PHE A 330 -15.16 -14.49 -15.77
CA PHE A 330 -15.76 -13.57 -14.80
C PHE A 330 -16.53 -12.45 -15.49
N THR A 331 -17.54 -11.90 -14.83
CA THR A 331 -18.21 -10.68 -15.29
C THR A 331 -17.30 -9.47 -15.12
N TYR A 332 -17.59 -8.38 -15.83
CA TYR A 332 -16.83 -7.14 -15.73
C TYR A 332 -16.74 -6.63 -14.28
N GLU A 333 -17.87 -6.67 -13.57
CA GLU A 333 -18.03 -6.19 -12.20
C GLU A 333 -17.12 -6.95 -11.23
N THR A 334 -16.73 -8.18 -11.57
CA THR A 334 -15.79 -8.98 -10.78
C THR A 334 -14.35 -8.82 -11.28
N ALA A 335 -14.16 -8.79 -12.60
CA ALA A 335 -12.85 -8.71 -13.24
C ALA A 335 -12.14 -7.36 -12.97
N ALA A 336 -12.87 -6.25 -13.04
CA ALA A 336 -12.33 -4.92 -12.80
C ALA A 336 -11.73 -4.79 -11.38
N PRO A 337 -12.47 -5.06 -10.27
CA PRO A 337 -11.90 -4.98 -8.94
C PRO A 337 -10.79 -6.02 -8.72
N THR A 338 -10.92 -7.25 -9.25
CA THR A 338 -9.84 -8.27 -9.21
C THR A 338 -8.51 -7.72 -9.74
N ALA A 339 -8.54 -7.09 -10.92
CA ALA A 339 -7.35 -6.50 -11.54
C ALA A 339 -6.84 -5.25 -10.80
N MET A 340 -7.74 -4.37 -10.36
CA MET A 340 -7.38 -3.14 -9.65
C MET A 340 -6.78 -3.41 -8.26
N ILE A 341 -7.31 -4.39 -7.53
CA ILE A 341 -6.77 -4.82 -6.25
C ILE A 341 -5.39 -5.46 -6.43
N GLY A 342 -5.22 -6.28 -7.48
CA GLY A 342 -3.94 -6.83 -7.87
C GLY A 342 -2.87 -5.75 -8.10
N ALA A 343 -3.22 -4.74 -8.90
CA ALA A 343 -2.27 -3.74 -9.38
C ALA A 343 -1.87 -2.69 -8.34
N SER A 344 -2.77 -2.38 -7.40
CA SER A 344 -2.57 -1.31 -6.41
C SER A 344 -1.73 -1.75 -5.20
N ASN A 345 -1.08 -0.78 -4.57
CA ASN A 345 -0.15 -0.98 -3.47
C ASN A 345 -0.61 -0.27 -2.18
N HIS A 346 -0.13 -0.77 -1.05
CA HIS A 346 -0.35 -0.14 0.25
C HIS A 346 0.90 0.66 0.64
N PHE A 347 0.91 1.92 0.25
CA PHE A 347 2.06 2.80 0.44
C PHE A 347 2.39 3.02 1.90
N GLU A 348 1.37 3.16 2.74
CA GLU A 348 1.51 3.54 4.13
C GLU A 348 2.38 2.54 4.90
N VAL A 349 2.04 1.25 4.79
CA VAL A 349 2.83 0.20 5.43
C VAL A 349 4.18 0.03 4.75
N ALA A 350 4.28 0.18 3.43
CA ALA A 350 5.56 0.12 2.72
C ALA A 350 6.53 1.23 3.17
N ILE A 351 6.03 2.47 3.27
CA ILE A 351 6.79 3.65 3.73
C ILE A 351 7.16 3.49 5.20
N ALA A 352 6.22 3.09 6.06
CA ALA A 352 6.48 2.85 7.48
C ALA A 352 7.58 1.80 7.68
N THR A 353 7.47 0.70 6.93
CA THR A 353 8.45 -0.38 6.92
C THR A 353 9.80 0.11 6.40
N ALA A 354 9.85 0.77 5.24
CA ALA A 354 11.10 1.28 4.67
C ALA A 354 11.81 2.29 5.58
N THR A 355 11.07 3.23 6.17
CA THR A 355 11.62 4.26 7.08
C THR A 355 12.14 3.67 8.40
N MET A 356 11.48 2.63 8.90
CA MET A 356 11.90 1.94 10.12
C MET A 356 13.06 0.96 9.86
N LEU A 357 13.09 0.23 8.73
CA LEU A 357 14.19 -0.68 8.37
C LEU A 357 15.45 0.07 7.95
N TYR A 358 15.30 1.02 7.01
CA TYR A 358 16.44 1.61 6.31
C TYR A 358 16.68 3.07 6.68
N GLY A 359 15.72 3.71 7.34
CA GLY A 359 15.80 5.11 7.74
C GLY A 359 14.99 6.02 6.83
N LEU A 360 14.60 7.17 7.40
CA LEU A 360 13.76 8.16 6.72
C LEU A 360 14.47 8.78 5.52
N SER A 361 15.78 8.99 5.58
CA SER A 361 16.61 9.55 4.51
C SER A 361 16.96 8.55 3.39
N SER A 362 16.75 7.24 3.60
CA SER A 362 17.14 6.18 2.65
C SER A 362 16.49 6.26 1.27
N GLY A 363 17.16 5.67 0.29
CA GLY A 363 16.63 5.40 -1.04
C GLY A 363 15.40 4.48 -1.03
N ALA A 364 15.35 3.50 -0.11
CA ALA A 364 14.19 2.65 0.08
C ALA A 364 12.93 3.45 0.42
N ALA A 365 13.03 4.38 1.38
CA ALA A 365 11.94 5.29 1.72
C ALA A 365 11.57 6.20 0.54
N LEU A 366 12.56 6.71 -0.22
CA LEU A 366 12.29 7.51 -1.42
C LEU A 366 11.47 6.71 -2.45
N ALA A 367 11.85 5.46 -2.74
CA ALA A 367 11.17 4.64 -3.73
C ALA A 367 9.70 4.38 -3.38
N THR A 368 9.40 4.19 -2.09
CA THR A 368 8.01 4.03 -1.63
C THR A 368 7.18 5.32 -1.78
N VAL A 369 7.79 6.50 -1.61
CA VAL A 369 7.15 7.80 -1.85
C VAL A 369 6.93 8.05 -3.35
N VAL A 370 7.88 7.65 -4.21
CA VAL A 370 7.71 7.69 -5.66
C VAL A 370 6.53 6.82 -6.11
N GLY A 371 6.34 5.66 -5.47
CA GLY A 371 5.15 4.83 -5.68
C GLY A 371 3.84 5.60 -5.53
N VAL A 372 3.71 6.41 -4.46
CA VAL A 372 2.52 7.25 -4.22
C VAL A 372 2.31 8.25 -5.36
N LEU A 373 3.39 8.89 -5.82
CA LEU A 373 3.33 9.90 -6.88
C LEU A 373 2.79 9.31 -8.19
N ILE A 374 3.18 8.08 -8.52
CA ILE A 374 2.83 7.46 -9.79
C ILE A 374 1.47 6.75 -9.76
N GLU A 375 1.04 6.23 -8.61
CA GLU A 375 -0.07 5.28 -8.59
C GLU A 375 -1.40 5.98 -8.83
N VAL A 376 -1.66 7.13 -8.22
CA VAL A 376 -2.93 7.85 -8.41
C VAL A 376 -3.23 8.14 -9.90
N PRO A 377 -2.33 8.78 -10.68
CA PRO A 377 -2.60 9.00 -12.10
C PRO A 377 -2.68 7.69 -12.90
N LEU A 378 -1.85 6.70 -12.57
CA LEU A 378 -1.82 5.41 -13.26
C LEU A 378 -3.11 4.62 -13.04
N MET A 379 -3.59 4.51 -11.80
CA MET A 379 -4.83 3.81 -11.46
C MET A 379 -6.04 4.51 -12.08
N LEU A 380 -6.08 5.86 -12.12
CA LEU A 380 -7.13 6.58 -12.83
C LEU A 380 -7.13 6.30 -14.35
N MET A 381 -5.95 6.10 -14.95
CA MET A 381 -5.84 5.66 -16.34
C MET A 381 -6.37 4.23 -16.52
N LEU A 382 -6.05 3.31 -15.59
CA LEU A 382 -6.55 1.93 -15.60
C LEU A 382 -8.06 1.85 -15.38
N VAL A 383 -8.64 2.69 -14.50
CA VAL A 383 -10.10 2.85 -14.35
C VAL A 383 -10.73 3.22 -15.69
N LYS A 384 -10.18 4.24 -16.38
CA LYS A 384 -10.70 4.65 -17.69
C LYS A 384 -10.60 3.51 -18.72
N PHE A 385 -9.55 2.70 -18.64
CA PHE A 385 -9.39 1.52 -19.47
C PHE A 385 -10.46 0.46 -19.17
N CYS A 386 -10.71 0.14 -17.90
CA CYS A 386 -11.79 -0.77 -17.49
C CYS A 386 -13.15 -0.29 -18.03
N LEU A 387 -13.50 0.97 -17.81
CA LEU A 387 -14.78 1.54 -18.26
C LEU A 387 -14.96 1.47 -19.78
N ARG A 388 -13.89 1.60 -20.56
CA ARG A 388 -13.94 1.47 -22.03
C ARG A 388 -14.05 0.01 -22.50
N THR A 389 -13.60 -0.94 -21.69
CA THR A 389 -13.50 -2.36 -22.04
C THR A 389 -14.57 -3.23 -21.38
N GLN A 390 -15.64 -2.63 -20.84
CA GLN A 390 -16.80 -3.36 -20.29
C GLN A 390 -17.35 -4.42 -21.25
N HIS A 391 -17.43 -4.07 -22.53
CA HIS A 391 -17.90 -4.95 -23.61
C HIS A 391 -17.02 -6.20 -23.86
N TRP A 392 -15.84 -6.31 -23.24
CA TRP A 392 -14.99 -7.51 -23.35
C TRP A 392 -15.44 -8.67 -22.49
N PHE A 393 -16.36 -8.43 -21.54
CA PHE A 393 -16.83 -9.41 -20.58
C PHE A 393 -18.29 -9.78 -20.84
N VAL A 394 -18.67 -10.97 -20.39
CA VAL A 394 -20.03 -11.49 -20.56
C VAL A 394 -20.98 -10.64 -19.73
N SER A 395 -22.08 -10.18 -20.35
CA SER A 395 -23.19 -9.52 -19.66
C SER A 395 -24.01 -10.56 -18.90
N GLU A 396 -24.50 -10.24 -17.69
CA GLU A 396 -25.34 -11.13 -16.85
C GLU A 396 -26.59 -11.70 -17.55
N SER A 397 -26.97 -11.20 -18.74
CA SER A 397 -28.12 -11.68 -19.52
C SER A 397 -28.02 -13.12 -20.08
N HIS A 398 -26.91 -13.84 -19.88
CA HIS A 398 -26.75 -15.24 -20.35
C HIS A 398 -26.62 -16.30 -19.26
N SER A 399 -26.58 -15.94 -17.97
CA SER A 399 -26.45 -16.94 -16.90
C SER A 399 -27.78 -17.53 -16.43
N ALA A 400 -28.92 -16.93 -16.79
CA ALA A 400 -30.23 -17.30 -16.24
C ALA A 400 -31.05 -18.29 -17.09
N SER A 401 -30.57 -18.71 -18.27
CA SER A 401 -31.34 -19.59 -19.18
C SER A 401 -30.91 -21.07 -19.18
N GLU A 402 -29.98 -21.47 -18.31
CA GLU A 402 -29.58 -22.88 -18.17
C GLU A 402 -30.06 -23.45 -16.83
N ILE A 403 -31.38 -23.53 -16.66
CA ILE A 403 -31.99 -24.55 -15.80
C ILE A 403 -32.91 -25.36 -16.72
N PRO A 404 -32.59 -26.62 -17.05
CA PRO A 404 -33.54 -27.47 -17.74
C PRO A 404 -34.73 -27.69 -16.81
N ALA A 405 -35.92 -27.31 -17.26
CA ALA A 405 -37.15 -27.76 -16.64
C ALA A 405 -37.24 -29.28 -16.88
N GLU A 406 -36.92 -30.09 -15.86
CA GLU A 406 -37.26 -31.50 -15.86
C GLU A 406 -38.79 -31.63 -15.91
N THR A 407 -39.26 -32.42 -16.87
CA THR A 407 -40.66 -32.85 -17.06
C THR A 407 -40.81 -34.29 -16.62
#